data_AF-A0A2D8YUH4-F1
#
_entry.id   AF-A0A2D8YUH4-F1
#
_cell.length_a   1.000
_cell.length_b   1.000
_cell.length_c   1.000
_cell.angle_alpha   90.00
_cell.angle_beta   90.00
_cell.angle_gamma   90.00
#
_symmetry.space_group_name_H-M   'P 1'
#
loop_
_entity.id
_entity.type
_entity.pdbx_description
1 polymer ?
#
loop_
_entity_poly.entity_id
_entity_poly.type
_entity_poly.pdbx_seq_one_letter_code
_entity_poly.pdbx_strand_id
1 'polypeptide(L)'
;MTVLFATLLLTRIERPVGPSPNEVLPVAPEASLPELTAPAAVTLPPPPERALSLRSATVLQTSRQTISETPALIPLTPASIQPNSPVPSLAGTAPAPTSTSQDRADETLRGRSLLKVLESGSGPSVEIAWPNSGQDRERLFQILQRCHGMRSALMTASGRLLAVDGPPGAAWQPNLDLFSGFVRAAAGVRTKGETKIVARIRVLHGSIGSHGELVRLFPREVDARMLGRLYALVGRDYLQARHITAAYHLKDGQAWVGDLRVDGQSLDGRIDLIGAGQC
;
A
#
# COMPACT_ATOMS: atom_id res chain seq x y z
N MET A 1 52.22 -0.46 55.40
CA MET A 1 51.31 -0.32 56.55
C MET A 1 50.51 0.97 56.38
N THR A 2 49.30 0.88 55.83
CA THR A 2 48.34 1.99 55.81
C THR A 2 46.95 1.37 55.79
N VAL A 3 46.21 1.60 56.88
CA VAL A 3 44.85 1.10 57.13
C VAL A 3 43.88 2.15 56.60
N LEU A 4 43.00 1.80 55.65
CA LEU A 4 41.88 2.64 55.26
C LEU A 4 40.60 2.09 55.89
N PHE A 5 40.01 2.88 56.78
CA PHE A 5 38.73 2.65 57.42
C PHE A 5 37.58 2.82 56.42
N ALA A 6 36.73 1.79 56.31
CA ALA A 6 35.45 1.86 55.61
C ALA A 6 34.36 2.29 56.60
N THR A 7 33.86 3.52 56.46
CA THR A 7 32.76 4.04 57.26
C THR A 7 31.43 3.78 56.54
N LEU A 8 30.65 2.82 57.06
CA LEU A 8 29.25 2.59 56.68
C LEU A 8 28.38 3.74 57.18
N LEU A 9 27.74 4.49 56.27
CA LEU A 9 26.58 5.33 56.60
C LEU A 9 25.30 4.49 56.49
N LEU A 10 24.69 4.19 57.64
CA LEU A 10 23.32 3.67 57.71
C LEU A 10 22.32 4.82 57.50
N THR A 11 21.66 4.83 56.35
CA THR A 11 20.46 5.64 56.11
C THR A 11 19.25 4.97 56.77
N ARG A 12 18.66 5.65 57.76
CA ARG A 12 17.34 5.30 58.30
C ARG A 12 16.29 5.52 57.21
N ILE A 13 15.62 4.46 56.79
CA ILE A 13 14.40 4.52 56.00
C ILE A 13 13.23 4.59 57.00
N GLU A 14 12.65 5.77 57.17
CA GLU A 14 11.38 5.95 57.86
C GLU A 14 10.26 5.33 57.00
N ARG A 15 9.46 4.45 57.61
CA ARG A 15 8.28 3.84 56.98
C ARG A 15 7.13 4.86 56.96
N PRO A 16 6.38 5.00 55.86
CA PRO A 16 5.15 5.78 55.86
C PRO A 16 4.08 5.11 56.73
N VAL A 17 3.54 5.86 57.67
CA VAL A 17 2.38 5.52 58.50
C VAL A 17 1.15 5.48 57.60
N GLY A 18 0.58 4.28 57.42
CA GLY A 18 -0.71 4.11 56.74
C GLY A 18 -1.87 4.57 57.63
N PRO A 19 -2.94 5.16 57.06
CA PRO A 19 -4.10 5.58 57.83
C PRO A 19 -4.91 4.38 58.35
N SER A 20 -5.40 4.57 59.57
CA SER A 20 -6.15 3.63 60.42
C SER A 20 -7.51 3.20 59.81
N PRO A 21 -7.93 1.93 59.93
CA PRO A 21 -9.22 1.46 59.45
C PRO A 21 -10.26 1.58 60.56
N ASN A 22 -10.93 2.73 60.67
CA ASN A 22 -12.22 2.86 61.36
C ASN A 22 -12.80 4.26 61.09
N GLU A 23 -13.38 4.43 59.92
CA GLU A 23 -14.33 5.51 59.68
C GLU A 23 -15.59 4.88 59.07
N VAL A 24 -16.51 4.53 59.96
CA VAL A 24 -17.84 4.01 59.63
C VAL A 24 -18.68 5.21 59.22
N LEU A 25 -18.88 5.36 57.91
CA LEU A 25 -19.81 6.34 57.35
C LEU A 25 -21.26 5.90 57.64
N PRO A 26 -22.16 6.84 58.01
CA PRO A 26 -23.57 6.53 58.22
C PRO A 26 -24.28 6.18 56.91
N VAL A 27 -25.06 5.09 56.96
CA VAL A 27 -25.91 4.60 55.87
C VAL A 27 -27.04 5.60 55.60
N ALA A 28 -27.03 6.19 54.41
CA ALA A 28 -28.12 7.03 53.90
C ALA A 28 -29.32 6.15 53.49
N PRO A 29 -30.57 6.63 53.65
CA PRO A 29 -31.76 5.89 53.26
C PRO A 29 -31.84 5.73 51.73
N GLU A 30 -32.16 4.50 51.33
CA GLU A 30 -32.30 4.00 49.96
C GLU A 30 -33.39 4.77 49.21
N ALA A 31 -32.99 5.65 48.29
CA ALA A 31 -33.88 6.31 47.36
C ALA A 31 -34.13 5.41 46.15
N SER A 32 -35.39 5.00 45.98
CA SER A 32 -35.86 4.18 44.86
C SER A 32 -35.58 4.89 43.52
N LEU A 33 -34.79 4.24 42.65
CA LEU A 33 -34.57 4.68 41.28
C LEU A 33 -35.82 4.41 40.42
N PRO A 34 -36.20 5.32 39.51
CA PRO A 34 -37.25 5.04 38.52
C PRO A 34 -36.74 4.02 37.49
N GLU A 35 -37.57 3.03 37.23
CA GLU A 35 -37.36 1.97 36.24
C GLU A 35 -37.25 2.57 34.83
N LEU A 36 -36.05 2.53 34.23
CA LEU A 36 -35.85 2.88 32.83
C LEU A 36 -36.50 1.81 31.96
N THR A 37 -37.68 2.10 31.41
CA THR A 37 -38.26 1.37 30.29
C THR A 37 -37.25 1.26 29.14
N ALA A 38 -36.91 0.03 28.76
CA ALA A 38 -36.05 -0.26 27.63
C ALA A 38 -36.66 0.28 26.31
N PRO A 39 -35.85 0.86 25.39
CA PRO A 39 -36.34 1.26 24.08
C PRO A 39 -36.72 0.03 23.25
N ALA A 40 -37.88 0.11 22.60
CA ALA A 40 -38.38 -0.90 21.68
C ALA A 40 -37.36 -1.17 20.55
N ALA A 41 -37.00 -2.45 20.37
CA ALA A 41 -36.10 -2.88 19.30
C ALA A 41 -36.78 -2.69 17.93
N VAL A 42 -36.31 -1.73 17.15
CA VAL A 42 -36.66 -1.59 15.73
C VAL A 42 -35.99 -2.72 14.97
N THR A 43 -36.76 -3.74 14.59
CA THR A 43 -36.27 -4.86 13.78
C THR A 43 -36.33 -4.46 12.32
N LEU A 44 -35.16 -4.31 11.69
CA LEU A 44 -35.08 -4.10 10.24
C LEU A 44 -35.37 -5.43 9.52
N PRO A 45 -36.07 -5.42 8.36
CA PRO A 45 -36.28 -6.63 7.58
C PRO A 45 -34.92 -7.18 7.08
N PRO A 46 -34.77 -8.52 6.99
CA PRO A 46 -33.57 -9.11 6.45
C PRO A 46 -33.37 -8.69 4.98
N PRO A 47 -32.13 -8.45 4.55
CA PRO A 47 -31.83 -8.14 3.16
C PRO A 47 -32.26 -9.29 2.23
N PRO A 48 -32.73 -9.00 1.01
CA PRO A 48 -33.15 -10.05 0.07
C PRO A 48 -31.97 -10.96 -0.29
N GLU A 49 -32.19 -12.27 -0.18
CA GLU A 49 -31.24 -13.30 -0.60
C GLU A 49 -30.98 -13.18 -2.11
N ARG A 50 -29.80 -12.69 -2.49
CA ARG A 50 -29.32 -12.83 -3.86
C ARG A 50 -28.95 -14.29 -4.10
N ALA A 51 -29.82 -14.99 -4.81
CA ALA A 51 -29.52 -16.30 -5.39
C ALA A 51 -28.25 -16.22 -6.25
N LEU A 52 -27.15 -16.74 -5.73
CA LEU A 52 -25.94 -16.99 -6.49
C LEU A 52 -26.21 -18.17 -7.44
N SER A 53 -26.64 -17.85 -8.66
CA SER A 53 -26.67 -18.80 -9.77
C SER A 53 -25.22 -19.19 -10.12
N LEU A 54 -24.79 -20.35 -9.63
CA LEU A 54 -23.59 -21.06 -10.09
C LEU A 54 -23.73 -21.39 -11.58
N ARG A 55 -23.11 -20.60 -12.45
CA ARG A 55 -22.81 -21.01 -13.83
C ARG A 55 -21.38 -21.54 -13.87
N SER A 56 -21.29 -22.85 -14.02
CA SER A 56 -20.09 -23.64 -14.23
C SER A 56 -19.24 -23.08 -15.37
N ALA A 57 -17.97 -22.79 -15.09
CA ALA A 57 -16.98 -22.49 -16.10
C ALA A 57 -16.50 -23.81 -16.72
N THR A 58 -16.88 -24.03 -17.97
CA THR A 58 -16.35 -25.09 -18.83
C THR A 58 -14.86 -24.85 -19.06
N VAL A 59 -14.08 -25.84 -18.67
CA VAL A 59 -12.63 -25.97 -18.89
C VAL A 59 -12.37 -26.06 -20.40
N LEU A 60 -11.77 -25.03 -20.98
CA LEU A 60 -11.16 -25.11 -22.31
C LEU A 60 -9.72 -25.64 -22.16
N GLN A 61 -9.56 -26.90 -22.52
CA GLN A 61 -8.26 -27.55 -22.73
C GLN A 61 -7.57 -26.91 -23.94
N THR A 62 -6.50 -26.15 -23.70
CA THR A 62 -5.61 -25.70 -24.77
C THR A 62 -4.67 -26.83 -25.16
N SER A 63 -4.91 -27.35 -26.36
CA SER A 63 -4.12 -28.35 -27.08
C SER A 63 -2.69 -27.85 -27.31
N ARG A 64 -1.70 -28.66 -26.88
CA ARG A 64 -0.28 -28.56 -27.25
C ARG A 64 -0.15 -29.08 -28.68
N GLN A 65 0.07 -28.18 -29.64
CA GLN A 65 0.64 -28.57 -30.92
C GLN A 65 2.13 -28.21 -30.92
N THR A 66 2.92 -29.28 -30.87
CA THR A 66 4.34 -29.30 -31.18
C THR A 66 4.50 -29.00 -32.67
N ILE A 67 5.16 -27.89 -33.01
CA ILE A 67 5.68 -27.67 -34.35
C ILE A 67 7.20 -27.68 -34.24
N SER A 68 7.76 -28.76 -34.75
CA SER A 68 9.17 -28.95 -35.06
C SER A 68 9.31 -28.58 -36.54
N GLU A 69 10.01 -27.50 -36.86
CA GLU A 69 10.68 -27.39 -38.16
C GLU A 69 11.73 -26.28 -38.16
N THR A 70 12.98 -26.71 -38.35
CA THR A 70 14.13 -25.87 -38.68
C THR A 70 14.19 -25.74 -40.20
N PRO A 71 14.37 -24.52 -40.74
CA PRO A 71 15.07 -24.40 -42.01
C PRO A 71 16.26 -23.41 -41.97
N ALA A 72 17.39 -23.98 -42.39
CA ALA A 72 18.53 -23.46 -43.14
C ALA A 72 18.95 -21.97 -43.04
N LEU A 73 20.23 -21.82 -42.70
CA LEU A 73 21.10 -20.65 -42.85
C LEU A 73 21.15 -20.14 -44.30
N ILE A 74 20.93 -18.84 -44.49
CA ILE A 74 21.33 -18.09 -45.69
C ILE A 74 22.58 -17.27 -45.35
N PRO A 75 23.64 -17.26 -46.19
CA PRO A 75 24.85 -16.49 -45.95
C PRO A 75 24.62 -15.01 -46.25
N LEU A 76 24.95 -14.13 -45.29
CA LEU A 76 25.00 -12.68 -45.52
C LEU A 76 26.38 -12.30 -46.07
N THR A 77 26.41 -11.85 -47.32
CA THR A 77 27.53 -11.11 -47.90
C THR A 77 27.68 -9.73 -47.23
N PRO A 78 28.92 -9.25 -46.98
CA PRO A 78 29.15 -7.95 -46.34
C PRO A 78 28.95 -6.80 -47.33
N ALA A 79 28.00 -5.91 -47.02
CA ALA A 79 27.84 -4.65 -47.71
C ALA A 79 28.88 -3.63 -47.20
N SER A 80 29.61 -3.05 -48.16
CA SER A 80 30.58 -1.98 -47.98
C SER A 80 29.90 -0.70 -47.49
N ILE A 81 30.37 -0.13 -46.37
CA ILE A 81 29.88 1.13 -45.82
C ILE A 81 30.85 2.24 -46.25
N GLN A 82 30.39 3.13 -47.14
CA GLN A 82 31.05 4.42 -47.36
C GLN A 82 30.66 5.41 -46.25
N PRO A 83 31.62 6.19 -45.71
CA PRO A 83 31.34 7.28 -44.80
C PRO A 83 31.07 8.57 -45.59
N ASN A 84 29.99 9.26 -45.24
CA ASN A 84 29.86 10.72 -45.17
C ASN A 84 28.41 11.14 -45.45
N SER A 85 27.73 11.68 -44.43
CA SER A 85 27.07 12.99 -44.49
C SER A 85 26.63 13.44 -43.09
N PRO A 86 26.57 14.75 -42.85
CA PRO A 86 26.63 15.33 -41.51
C PRO A 86 25.27 15.33 -40.79
N VAL A 87 25.33 15.17 -39.47
CA VAL A 87 24.20 15.30 -38.53
C VAL A 87 23.78 16.77 -38.40
N PRO A 88 22.52 17.13 -38.67
CA PRO A 88 21.94 18.38 -38.19
C PRO A 88 21.51 18.17 -36.73
N SER A 89 22.26 18.80 -35.82
CA SER A 89 21.90 18.97 -34.41
C SER A 89 21.08 20.26 -34.25
N LEU A 90 19.79 20.14 -33.92
CA LEU A 90 18.96 21.17 -33.28
C LEU A 90 17.92 20.42 -32.42
N ALA A 91 18.14 20.29 -31.10
CA ALA A 91 17.77 21.26 -30.07
C ALA A 91 16.23 21.44 -29.95
N GLY A 92 15.67 20.93 -28.85
CA GLY A 92 14.28 21.21 -28.48
C GLY A 92 13.57 20.17 -27.62
N THR A 93 14.23 19.58 -26.61
CA THR A 93 13.49 18.88 -25.55
C THR A 93 12.75 19.93 -24.73
N ALA A 94 11.47 20.13 -25.03
CA ALA A 94 10.58 20.91 -24.18
C ALA A 94 10.62 20.33 -22.76
N PRO A 95 10.92 21.12 -21.71
CA PRO A 95 10.81 20.64 -20.35
C PRO A 95 9.35 20.28 -20.06
N ALA A 96 9.12 19.11 -19.46
CA ALA A 96 7.82 18.73 -18.93
C ALA A 96 7.26 19.87 -18.06
N PRO A 97 5.95 20.18 -18.13
CA PRO A 97 5.40 21.29 -17.38
C PRO A 97 5.63 21.04 -15.88
N THR A 98 6.50 21.85 -15.29
CA THR A 98 6.71 21.89 -13.85
C THR A 98 5.41 22.43 -13.24
N SER A 99 4.53 21.52 -12.80
CA SER A 99 3.30 21.89 -12.11
C SER A 99 3.62 22.86 -10.98
N THR A 100 2.82 23.90 -10.79
CA THR A 100 3.02 24.86 -9.70
C THR A 100 2.69 24.22 -8.35
N SER A 101 3.05 24.87 -7.23
CA SER A 101 2.65 24.40 -5.90
C SER A 101 1.12 24.37 -5.71
N GLN A 102 0.42 25.33 -6.33
CA GLN A 102 -1.04 25.40 -6.33
C GLN A 102 -1.64 24.24 -7.13
N ASP A 103 -1.10 23.94 -8.33
CA ASP A 103 -1.57 22.80 -9.12
C ASP A 103 -1.46 21.49 -8.34
N ARG A 104 -0.34 21.30 -7.62
CA ARG A 104 -0.14 20.11 -6.77
C ARG A 104 -1.12 20.03 -5.60
N ALA A 105 -1.47 21.17 -5.00
CA ALA A 105 -2.46 21.22 -3.92
C ALA A 105 -3.85 20.85 -4.44
N ASP A 106 -4.25 21.41 -5.59
CA ASP A 106 -5.53 21.15 -6.23
C ASP A 106 -5.65 19.69 -6.71
N GLU A 107 -4.58 19.15 -7.28
CA GLU A 107 -4.47 17.72 -7.61
C GLU A 107 -4.65 16.84 -6.38
N THR A 108 -4.03 17.21 -5.25
CA THR A 108 -4.18 16.45 -3.99
C THR A 108 -5.61 16.51 -3.48
N LEU A 109 -6.29 17.66 -3.54
CA LEU A 109 -7.69 17.80 -3.12
C LEU A 109 -8.64 16.99 -4.00
N ARG A 110 -8.45 17.03 -5.33
CA ARG A 110 -9.18 16.18 -6.27
C ARG A 110 -8.92 14.70 -5.97
N GLY A 111 -7.66 14.35 -5.76
CA GLY A 111 -7.21 13.02 -5.37
C GLY A 111 -7.88 12.49 -4.11
N ARG A 112 -8.00 13.32 -3.06
CA ARG A 112 -8.71 12.95 -1.82
C ARG A 112 -10.19 12.68 -2.05
N SER A 113 -10.81 13.41 -2.98
CA SER A 113 -12.22 13.20 -3.35
C SER A 113 -12.39 11.88 -4.10
N LEU A 114 -11.51 11.61 -5.07
CA LEU A 114 -11.48 10.34 -5.79
C LEU A 114 -11.20 9.16 -4.86
N LEU A 115 -10.28 9.31 -3.90
CA LEU A 115 -9.99 8.29 -2.92
C LEU A 115 -11.25 7.86 -2.16
N LYS A 116 -12.06 8.82 -1.71
CA LYS A 116 -13.34 8.53 -1.02
C LYS A 116 -14.33 7.77 -1.91
N VAL A 117 -14.40 8.09 -3.20
CA VAL A 117 -15.27 7.41 -4.17
C VAL A 117 -14.80 5.97 -4.40
N LEU A 118 -13.50 5.77 -4.56
CA LEU A 118 -12.94 4.43 -4.70
C LEU A 118 -13.16 3.63 -3.40
N GLU A 119 -13.12 4.27 -2.22
CA GLU A 119 -13.22 3.58 -0.91
C GLU A 119 -14.64 3.08 -0.66
N SER A 120 -15.63 3.65 -1.33
CA SER A 120 -17.00 3.11 -1.37
C SER A 120 -17.19 1.99 -2.41
N GLY A 121 -16.12 1.57 -3.09
CA GLY A 121 -16.12 0.48 -4.06
C GLY A 121 -16.48 0.90 -5.49
N SER A 122 -16.54 2.21 -5.79
CA SER A 122 -16.87 2.74 -7.11
C SER A 122 -15.64 3.22 -7.85
N GLY A 123 -15.42 2.77 -9.10
CA GLY A 123 -14.38 3.28 -10.00
C GLY A 123 -13.56 2.19 -10.68
N PRO A 124 -12.52 2.56 -11.43
CA PRO A 124 -11.71 1.62 -12.19
C PRO A 124 -10.89 0.70 -11.28
N SER A 125 -10.63 -0.51 -11.75
CA SER A 125 -9.53 -1.31 -11.24
C SER A 125 -8.20 -0.70 -11.70
N VAL A 126 -7.23 -0.56 -10.80
CA VAL A 126 -5.92 0.04 -11.09
C VAL A 126 -4.82 -0.98 -10.82
N GLU A 127 -4.02 -1.28 -11.84
CA GLU A 127 -2.86 -2.15 -11.75
C GLU A 127 -1.59 -1.38 -12.10
N ILE A 128 -0.53 -1.54 -11.29
CA ILE A 128 0.75 -0.89 -11.53
C ILE A 128 1.86 -1.93 -11.46
N ALA A 129 2.42 -2.25 -12.63
CA ALA A 129 3.47 -3.24 -12.79
C ALA A 129 4.77 -2.76 -12.14
N TRP A 130 5.51 -3.70 -11.57
CA TRP A 130 6.84 -3.46 -11.01
C TRP A 130 7.92 -3.69 -12.07
N PRO A 131 9.14 -3.12 -11.89
CA PRO A 131 10.24 -3.35 -12.81
C PRO A 131 10.59 -4.85 -12.97
N ASN A 132 11.04 -5.23 -14.17
CA ASN A 132 11.46 -6.62 -14.45
C ASN A 132 12.81 -6.97 -13.82
N SER A 133 13.68 -5.99 -13.59
CA SER A 133 14.97 -6.15 -12.91
C SER A 133 14.79 -6.37 -11.41
N GLY A 134 15.41 -7.42 -10.87
CA GLY A 134 15.39 -7.68 -9.43
C GLY A 134 16.04 -6.57 -8.60
N GLN A 135 17.07 -5.92 -9.14
CA GLN A 135 17.73 -4.78 -8.50
C GLN A 135 16.80 -3.56 -8.46
N ASP A 136 16.12 -3.26 -9.56
CA ASP A 136 15.22 -2.11 -9.63
C ASP A 136 13.98 -2.33 -8.78
N ARG A 137 13.45 -3.56 -8.68
CA ARG A 137 12.37 -3.88 -7.73
C ARG A 137 12.80 -3.62 -6.29
N GLU A 138 13.96 -4.11 -5.88
CA GLU A 138 14.45 -3.88 -4.51
C GLU A 138 14.66 -2.39 -4.24
N ARG A 139 15.21 -1.64 -5.21
CA ARG A 139 15.42 -0.21 -5.07
C ARG A 139 14.10 0.57 -5.01
N LEU A 140 13.15 0.25 -5.88
CA LEU A 140 11.80 0.83 -5.85
C LEU A 140 11.12 0.53 -4.51
N PHE A 141 11.18 -0.71 -4.04
CA PHE A 141 10.64 -1.09 -2.73
C PHE A 141 11.19 -0.21 -1.61
N GLN A 142 12.51 -0.01 -1.56
CA GLN A 142 13.16 0.83 -0.56
C GLN A 142 12.77 2.32 -0.68
N ILE A 143 12.57 2.84 -1.89
CA ILE A 143 12.09 4.20 -2.12
C ILE A 143 10.65 4.33 -1.62
N LEU A 144 9.76 3.42 -2.01
CA LEU A 144 8.36 3.45 -1.60
C LEU A 144 8.20 3.33 -0.09
N GLN A 145 8.98 2.47 0.58
CA GLN A 145 8.93 2.34 2.04
C GLN A 145 9.47 3.56 2.78
N ARG A 146 10.67 4.03 2.40
CA ARG A 146 11.38 5.08 3.16
C ARG A 146 10.85 6.47 2.83
N CYS A 147 10.59 6.73 1.56
CA CYS A 147 10.20 8.05 1.09
C CYS A 147 8.69 8.19 1.02
N HIS A 148 7.97 7.16 0.57
CA HIS A 148 6.51 7.25 0.39
C HIS A 148 5.71 6.57 1.50
N GLY A 149 6.34 6.19 2.61
CA GLY A 149 5.67 5.63 3.78
C GLY A 149 4.94 4.31 3.52
N MET A 150 5.22 3.61 2.43
CA MET A 150 4.60 2.33 2.11
C MET A 150 4.88 1.32 3.24
N ARG A 151 3.84 0.57 3.61
CA ARG A 151 3.91 -0.53 4.57
C ARG A 151 3.58 -1.85 3.90
N SER A 152 4.26 -2.90 4.33
CA SER A 152 4.01 -4.27 3.88
C SER A 152 3.35 -5.04 5.02
N ALA A 153 2.24 -5.70 4.73
CA ALA A 153 1.49 -6.51 5.68
C ALA A 153 1.12 -7.85 5.03
N LEU A 154 0.72 -8.82 5.85
CA LEU A 154 0.05 -10.03 5.39
C LEU A 154 -1.45 -9.88 5.62
N MET A 155 -2.26 -10.14 4.60
CA MET A 155 -3.72 -10.18 4.70
C MET A 155 -4.17 -11.64 4.80
N THR A 156 -4.90 -11.99 5.86
CA THR A 156 -5.50 -13.32 6.01
C THR A 156 -6.73 -13.48 5.12
N ALA A 157 -7.20 -14.72 4.93
CA ALA A 157 -8.46 -14.99 4.21
C ALA A 157 -9.69 -14.31 4.84
N SER A 158 -9.64 -13.99 6.13
CA SER A 158 -10.69 -13.25 6.83
C SER A 158 -10.54 -11.72 6.72
N GLY A 159 -9.65 -11.22 5.86
CA GLY A 159 -9.39 -9.79 5.66
C GLY A 159 -8.61 -9.11 6.79
N ARG A 160 -8.04 -9.86 7.73
CA ARG A 160 -7.23 -9.27 8.81
C ARG A 160 -5.84 -8.95 8.31
N LEU A 161 -5.35 -7.76 8.63
CA LEU A 161 -3.98 -7.36 8.34
C LEU A 161 -3.05 -7.74 9.48
N LEU A 162 -1.87 -8.24 9.16
CA LEU A 162 -0.79 -8.58 10.09
C LEU A 162 0.45 -7.83 9.65
N ALA A 163 0.99 -7.00 10.52
CA ALA A 163 2.18 -6.19 10.23
C ALA A 163 3.25 -6.39 11.30
N VAL A 164 4.46 -5.93 10.98
CA VAL A 164 5.64 -6.06 11.85
C VAL A 164 5.55 -5.17 13.09
N ASP A 165 4.89 -4.04 12.95
CA ASP A 165 4.60 -3.04 13.97
C ASP A 165 3.26 -3.28 14.69
N GLY A 166 2.56 -4.36 14.33
CA GLY A 166 1.34 -4.79 15.03
C GLY A 166 1.62 -5.57 16.31
N PRO A 167 0.63 -5.65 17.21
CA PRO A 167 0.72 -6.49 18.41
C PRO A 167 0.91 -7.98 18.03
N PRO A 168 1.81 -8.72 18.71
CA PRO A 168 2.03 -10.15 18.43
C PRO A 168 0.73 -10.96 18.50
N GLY A 169 0.49 -11.83 17.51
CA GLY A 169 -0.67 -12.73 17.48
C GLY A 169 -2.02 -12.06 17.24
N ALA A 170 -2.05 -10.75 16.97
CA ALA A 170 -3.29 -9.98 16.78
C ALA A 170 -3.30 -9.24 15.44
N ALA A 171 -4.51 -8.92 14.96
CA ALA A 171 -4.67 -8.14 13.75
C ALA A 171 -4.15 -6.70 13.97
N TRP A 172 -3.35 -6.23 13.03
CA TRP A 172 -3.00 -4.82 12.94
C TRP A 172 -4.17 -4.03 12.35
N GLN A 173 -4.52 -2.93 13.01
CA GLN A 173 -5.56 -2.00 12.56
C GLN A 173 -4.86 -0.72 12.10
N PRO A 174 -4.65 -0.53 10.79
CA PRO A 174 -4.05 0.71 10.30
C PRO A 174 -4.96 1.88 10.61
N ASN A 175 -4.38 3.01 11.04
CA ASN A 175 -5.11 4.26 11.16
C ASN A 175 -5.50 4.74 9.75
N LEU A 176 -6.80 4.73 9.43
CA LEU A 176 -7.35 5.08 8.11
C LEU A 176 -7.33 6.59 7.81
N ASP A 177 -7.01 7.42 8.80
CA ASP A 177 -6.70 8.84 8.58
C ASP A 177 -5.29 9.01 8.02
N LEU A 178 -4.37 8.11 8.38
CA LEU A 178 -2.97 8.12 7.93
C LEU A 178 -2.76 7.26 6.68
N PHE A 179 -3.38 6.09 6.63
CA PHE A 179 -3.30 5.14 5.54
C PHE A 179 -4.57 5.16 4.70
N SER A 180 -4.38 4.96 3.41
CA SER A 180 -5.48 4.73 2.49
C SER A 180 -6.20 3.40 2.81
N GLY A 181 -7.51 3.36 2.61
CA GLY A 181 -8.27 2.11 2.67
C GLY A 181 -7.91 1.12 1.56
N PHE A 182 -7.15 1.55 0.54
CA PHE A 182 -6.69 0.66 -0.53
C PHE A 182 -5.55 -0.23 -0.10
N VAL A 183 -5.86 -1.52 -0.08
CA VAL A 183 -4.88 -2.59 0.07
C VAL A 183 -4.50 -3.06 -1.32
N ARG A 184 -3.21 -2.98 -1.66
CA ARG A 184 -2.71 -3.43 -2.97
C ARG A 184 -2.12 -4.83 -2.84
N ALA A 185 -2.69 -5.80 -3.56
CA ALA A 185 -2.12 -7.14 -3.64
C ALA A 185 -0.71 -7.08 -4.24
N ALA A 186 0.26 -7.75 -3.61
CA ALA A 186 1.62 -7.84 -4.11
C ALA A 186 1.77 -9.09 -4.98
N ALA A 187 1.34 -9.00 -6.23
CA ALA A 187 1.55 -10.05 -7.21
C ALA A 187 2.99 -10.11 -7.73
N GLY A 188 3.41 -11.30 -8.21
CA GLY A 188 4.70 -11.50 -8.87
C GLY A 188 5.87 -11.83 -7.94
N VAL A 189 7.08 -11.53 -8.40
CA VAL A 189 8.33 -11.89 -7.70
C VAL A 189 8.61 -10.91 -6.57
N ARG A 190 8.65 -11.42 -5.34
CA ARG A 190 8.95 -10.63 -4.13
C ARG A 190 10.38 -10.10 -4.13
N THR A 191 10.57 -8.94 -3.51
CA THR A 191 11.90 -8.40 -3.24
C THR A 191 12.57 -9.09 -2.05
N LYS A 192 13.86 -8.85 -1.84
CA LYS A 192 14.58 -9.37 -0.66
C LYS A 192 14.02 -8.67 0.60
N GLY A 193 13.73 -7.38 0.52
CA GLY A 193 13.10 -6.61 1.58
C GLY A 193 11.72 -7.17 1.97
N GLU A 194 10.86 -7.45 0.99
CA GLU A 194 9.54 -8.06 1.22
C GLU A 194 9.66 -9.43 1.86
N THR A 195 10.59 -10.27 1.38
CA THR A 195 10.82 -11.61 1.92
C THR A 195 11.20 -11.56 3.40
N LYS A 196 12.08 -10.62 3.79
CA LYS A 196 12.47 -10.41 5.19
C LYS A 196 11.30 -9.95 6.05
N ILE A 197 10.48 -9.02 5.54
CA ILE A 197 9.31 -8.53 6.27
C ILE A 197 8.29 -9.66 6.47
N VAL A 198 7.96 -10.41 5.42
CA VAL A 198 7.03 -11.54 5.48
C VAL A 198 7.52 -12.58 6.49
N ALA A 199 8.81 -12.90 6.50
CA ALA A 199 9.39 -13.81 7.49
C ALA A 199 9.20 -13.30 8.93
N ARG A 200 9.45 -12.00 9.17
CA ARG A 200 9.26 -11.38 10.49
C ARG A 200 7.80 -11.38 10.94
N ILE A 201 6.86 -11.07 10.03
CA ILE A 201 5.42 -11.12 10.33
C ILE A 201 5.01 -12.55 10.71
N ARG A 202 5.47 -13.55 9.98
CA ARG A 202 5.16 -14.97 10.26
C ARG A 202 5.65 -15.42 11.63
N VAL A 203 6.88 -15.02 12.01
CA VAL A 203 7.42 -15.33 13.34
C VAL A 203 6.60 -14.61 14.43
N LEU A 204 6.29 -13.33 14.22
CA LEU A 204 5.58 -12.50 15.19
C LEU A 204 4.13 -12.97 15.45
N HIS A 205 3.46 -13.48 14.42
CA HIS A 205 2.03 -13.82 14.45
C HIS A 205 1.74 -15.32 14.44
N GLY A 206 2.77 -16.17 14.43
CA GLY A 206 2.65 -17.62 14.47
C GLY A 206 1.73 -18.18 13.38
N SER A 207 0.82 -19.08 13.77
CA SER A 207 -0.11 -19.79 12.87
C SER A 207 -1.00 -18.86 12.06
N ILE A 208 -1.40 -17.72 12.63
CA ILE A 208 -2.25 -16.73 11.94
C ILE A 208 -1.49 -16.09 10.78
N GLY A 209 -0.18 -15.88 10.93
CA GLY A 209 0.68 -15.31 9.90
C GLY A 209 1.07 -16.29 8.78
N SER A 210 0.88 -17.59 8.98
CA SER A 210 1.41 -18.63 8.06
C SER A 210 0.78 -18.60 6.66
N HIS A 211 -0.48 -18.18 6.55
CA HIS A 211 -1.29 -18.30 5.32
C HIS A 211 -1.74 -16.97 4.72
N GLY A 212 -1.15 -15.85 5.15
CA GLY A 212 -1.52 -14.54 4.62
C GLY A 212 -0.88 -14.22 3.25
N GLU A 213 -1.60 -13.47 2.43
CA GLU A 213 -1.11 -12.88 1.19
C GLU A 213 -0.37 -11.58 1.46
N LEU A 214 0.75 -11.34 0.77
CA LEU A 214 1.47 -10.08 0.90
C LEU A 214 0.67 -8.95 0.27
N VAL A 215 0.45 -7.90 1.04
CA VAL A 215 -0.20 -6.68 0.60
C VAL A 215 0.64 -5.45 0.92
N ARG A 216 0.42 -4.38 0.16
CA ARG A 216 1.07 -3.09 0.32
C ARG A 216 0.03 -2.04 0.65
N LEU A 217 0.28 -1.28 1.71
CA LEU A 217 -0.54 -0.16 2.14
C LEU A 217 0.24 1.13 1.94
N PHE A 218 -0.44 2.16 1.45
CA PHE A 218 0.15 3.46 1.20
C PHE A 218 -0.50 4.52 2.10
N PRO A 219 0.26 5.56 2.50
CA PRO A 219 -0.32 6.72 3.16
C PRO A 219 -1.42 7.35 2.30
N ARG A 220 -2.45 7.85 2.97
CA ARG A 220 -3.63 8.46 2.34
C ARG A 220 -3.25 9.61 1.41
N GLU A 221 -2.23 10.38 1.79
CA GLU A 221 -1.72 11.49 0.99
C GLU A 221 -1.03 11.03 -0.30
N VAL A 222 -0.23 9.96 -0.22
CA VAL A 222 0.49 9.41 -1.38
C VAL A 222 -0.52 8.91 -2.42
N ASP A 223 -1.51 8.14 -1.96
CA ASP A 223 -2.58 7.64 -2.83
C ASP A 223 -3.41 8.79 -3.41
N ALA A 224 -3.79 9.78 -2.60
CA ALA A 224 -4.52 10.95 -3.10
C ALA A 224 -3.74 11.67 -4.21
N ARG A 225 -2.45 11.98 -3.99
CA ARG A 225 -1.61 12.63 -5.01
C ARG A 225 -1.53 11.78 -6.28
N MET A 226 -1.30 10.48 -6.14
CA MET A 226 -1.25 9.54 -7.27
C MET A 226 -2.54 9.53 -8.08
N LEU A 227 -3.69 9.42 -7.41
CA LEU A 227 -5.01 9.43 -8.04
C LEU A 227 -5.35 10.77 -8.67
N GLY A 228 -4.97 11.88 -8.03
CA GLY A 228 -5.16 13.22 -8.57
C GLY A 228 -4.40 13.42 -9.89
N ARG A 229 -3.14 12.97 -9.94
CA ARG A 229 -2.32 13.00 -11.16
C ARG A 229 -2.85 12.05 -12.23
N LEU A 230 -3.28 10.86 -11.84
CA LEU A 230 -3.87 9.89 -12.75
C LEU A 230 -5.15 10.44 -13.38
N TYR A 231 -6.02 11.06 -12.58
CA TYR A 231 -7.21 11.74 -13.07
C TYR A 231 -6.87 12.92 -13.97
N ALA A 232 -5.83 13.70 -13.67
CA ALA A 232 -5.40 14.81 -14.54
C ALA A 232 -4.95 14.32 -15.93
N LEU A 233 -4.37 13.12 -16.01
CA LEU A 233 -3.96 12.51 -17.29
C LEU A 233 -5.15 11.88 -18.03
N VAL A 234 -5.97 11.08 -17.34
CA VAL A 234 -7.11 10.37 -17.96
C VAL A 234 -8.28 11.32 -18.26
N GLY A 235 -8.45 12.36 -17.46
CA GLY A 235 -9.53 13.32 -17.59
C GLY A 235 -10.88 12.77 -17.11
N ARG A 236 -11.95 13.23 -17.76
CA ARG A 236 -13.34 12.99 -17.34
C ARG A 236 -13.76 11.52 -17.43
N ASP A 237 -13.03 10.73 -18.20
CA ASP A 237 -13.33 9.31 -18.43
C ASP A 237 -12.77 8.41 -17.33
N TYR A 238 -12.03 8.97 -16.36
CA TYR A 238 -11.43 8.21 -15.26
C TYR A 238 -12.44 7.33 -14.51
N LEU A 239 -13.60 7.90 -14.14
CA LEU A 239 -14.63 7.15 -13.40
C LEU A 239 -15.44 6.18 -14.29
N GLN A 240 -15.32 6.31 -15.61
CA GLN A 240 -16.00 5.46 -16.59
C GLN A 240 -15.11 4.30 -17.04
N ALA A 241 -13.79 4.44 -16.86
CA ALA A 241 -12.82 3.40 -17.15
C ALA A 241 -13.11 2.15 -16.32
N ARG A 242 -12.90 0.97 -16.91
CA ARG A 242 -13.04 -0.31 -16.22
C ARG A 242 -11.70 -0.74 -15.62
N HIS A 243 -10.64 -0.53 -16.38
CA HIS A 243 -9.31 -0.98 -16.03
C HIS A 243 -8.25 0.04 -16.45
N ILE A 244 -7.38 0.40 -15.51
CA ILE A 244 -6.23 1.26 -15.74
C ILE A 244 -4.97 0.47 -15.39
N THR A 245 -4.07 0.34 -16.34
CA THR A 245 -2.75 -0.25 -16.12
C THR A 245 -1.66 0.80 -16.22
N ALA A 246 -0.61 0.66 -15.44
CA ALA A 246 0.60 1.45 -15.58
C ALA A 246 1.83 0.62 -15.16
N ALA A 247 3.03 1.18 -15.29
CA ALA A 247 4.26 0.56 -14.81
C ALA A 247 5.10 1.55 -13.99
N TYR A 248 5.73 1.04 -12.94
CA TYR A 248 6.80 1.77 -12.26
C TYR A 248 8.08 1.69 -13.06
N HIS A 249 8.72 2.83 -13.24
CA HIS A 249 10.03 2.96 -13.84
C HIS A 249 11.00 3.59 -12.86
N LEU A 250 12.27 3.28 -13.04
CA LEU A 250 13.36 3.80 -12.24
C LEU A 250 14.53 4.18 -13.14
N LYS A 251 15.04 5.41 -12.98
CA LYS A 251 16.25 5.87 -13.65
C LYS A 251 16.93 6.92 -12.78
N ASP A 252 18.24 6.80 -12.63
CA ASP A 252 19.06 7.73 -11.85
C ASP A 252 18.54 7.98 -10.42
N GLY A 253 17.91 6.96 -9.82
CA GLY A 253 17.30 7.03 -8.49
C GLY A 253 15.95 7.73 -8.43
N GLN A 254 15.45 8.26 -9.53
CA GLN A 254 14.11 8.82 -9.66
C GLN A 254 13.13 7.74 -10.08
N ALA A 255 12.00 7.67 -9.38
CA ALA A 255 10.92 6.74 -9.68
C ALA A 255 9.71 7.51 -10.23
N TRP A 256 9.11 6.98 -11.28
CA TRP A 256 7.87 7.51 -11.85
C TRP A 256 6.96 6.37 -12.28
N VAL A 257 5.69 6.69 -12.51
CA VAL A 257 4.72 5.80 -13.12
C VAL A 257 4.50 6.22 -14.56
N GLY A 258 4.67 5.28 -15.48
CA GLY A 258 4.55 5.45 -16.93
C GLY A 258 3.75 4.32 -17.55
N ASP A 259 3.82 4.19 -18.87
CA ASP A 259 3.13 3.16 -19.65
C ASP A 259 1.63 3.06 -19.32
N LEU A 260 0.99 4.22 -19.17
CA LEU A 260 -0.42 4.29 -18.79
C LEU A 260 -1.29 3.72 -19.92
N ARG A 261 -2.23 2.86 -19.56
CA ARG A 261 -3.29 2.42 -20.45
C ARG A 261 -4.64 2.46 -19.76
N VAL A 262 -5.65 2.92 -20.48
CA VAL A 262 -7.05 2.97 -20.02
C VAL A 262 -7.86 2.08 -20.94
N ASP A 263 -8.46 1.03 -20.40
CA ASP A 263 -9.22 0.02 -21.15
C ASP A 263 -8.45 -0.52 -22.38
N GLY A 264 -7.13 -0.68 -22.22
CA GLY A 264 -6.21 -1.18 -23.25
C GLY A 264 -5.64 -0.11 -24.19
N GLN A 265 -6.16 1.12 -24.17
CA GLN A 265 -5.65 2.23 -24.98
C GLN A 265 -4.48 2.93 -24.30
N SER A 266 -3.37 3.11 -25.02
CA SER A 266 -2.18 3.79 -24.48
C SER A 266 -2.48 5.28 -24.28
N LEU A 267 -2.03 5.82 -23.14
CA LEU A 267 -2.16 7.22 -22.80
C LEU A 267 -0.77 7.80 -22.57
N ASP A 268 -0.45 8.87 -23.28
CA ASP A 268 0.80 9.59 -23.08
C ASP A 268 0.78 10.35 -21.76
N GLY A 269 1.82 10.16 -20.97
CA GLY A 269 1.97 10.83 -19.70
C GLY A 269 2.86 10.07 -18.75
N ARG A 270 3.24 10.75 -17.68
CA ARG A 270 3.91 10.12 -16.55
C ARG A 270 3.53 10.82 -15.26
N ILE A 271 3.59 10.06 -14.17
CA ILE A 271 3.38 10.55 -12.82
C ILE A 271 4.70 10.42 -12.08
N ASP A 272 5.42 11.53 -11.95
CA ASP A 272 6.64 11.58 -11.15
C ASP A 272 6.28 11.35 -9.68
N LEU A 273 6.98 10.43 -9.00
CA LEU A 273 6.75 10.20 -7.57
C LEU A 273 7.42 11.27 -6.69
N ILE A 274 8.23 12.14 -7.30
CA ILE A 274 8.92 13.25 -6.62
C ILE A 274 7.88 14.20 -6.01
N GLY A 275 7.99 14.45 -4.71
CA GLY A 275 7.05 15.31 -3.96
C GLY A 275 5.80 14.60 -3.44
N ALA A 276 5.63 13.30 -3.68
CA ALA A 276 4.64 12.46 -2.98
C ALA A 276 5.24 11.75 -1.75
N GLY A 277 6.49 12.04 -1.40
CA GLY A 277 7.23 11.40 -0.31
C GLY A 277 8.08 12.38 0.50
N GLN A 278 8.63 11.91 1.61
CA GLN A 278 9.50 12.65 2.54
C GLN A 278 11.00 12.53 2.16
N CYS A 279 11.27 12.26 0.89
CA CYS A 279 12.57 12.38 0.22
C CYS A 279 12.32 13.20 -1.08
#